data_AF-A0A1G2EV62-F1
#
_entry.id   AF-A0A1G2EV62-F1
#
_cell.length_a   1.000
_cell.length_b   1.000
_cell.length_c   1.000
_cell.angle_alpha   90.00
_cell.angle_beta   90.00
_cell.angle_gamma   90.00
#
_symmetry.space_group_name_H-M   'P 1'
#
loop_
_entity.id
_entity.type
_entity.pdbx_description
1 polymer ?
#
loop_
_entity_poly.entity_id
_entity_poly.type
_entity_poly.pdbx_seq_one_letter_code
_entity_poly.pdbx_strand_id
1 'polypeptide(L)'
;MVTKIQNQVMKRVYAIWFFRSVFPYVFVEAAVFAAFLYLVGKYTFVEVVIDNSTRMLLANPSALLLYVSEAAINTKFVVQLSLVGATMAVILAFRNVLSAFIQLRIFREETNLKRGVFY
;
A
#
# COMPACT_ATOMS: atom_id res chain seq x y z
N MET A 1 39.44 5.38 9.50
CA MET A 1 38.35 6.36 9.28
C MET A 1 37.73 6.14 7.92
N VAL A 2 36.72 5.29 7.80
CA VAL A 2 35.90 5.20 6.58
C VAL A 2 35.17 6.54 6.47
N THR A 3 35.55 7.35 5.49
CA THR A 3 35.29 8.79 5.44
C THR A 3 33.79 9.07 5.31
N LYS A 4 33.30 10.09 6.03
CA LYS A 4 31.89 10.58 5.97
C LYS A 4 31.40 10.75 4.51
N ILE A 5 32.32 11.06 3.60
CA ILE A 5 32.12 11.20 2.16
C ILE A 5 31.62 9.89 1.53
N GLN A 6 32.25 8.76 1.82
CA GLN A 6 31.87 7.46 1.26
C GLN A 6 30.45 7.05 1.68
N ASN A 7 30.04 7.43 2.91
CA ASN A 7 28.70 7.18 3.42
C ASN A 7 27.63 8.08 2.77
N GLN A 8 27.96 9.34 2.45
CA GLN A 8 27.06 10.24 1.70
C GLN A 8 26.85 9.77 0.25
N VAL A 9 27.92 9.32 -0.42
CA VAL A 9 27.85 8.80 -1.79
C VAL A 9 27.02 7.51 -1.83
N MET A 10 27.25 6.57 -0.89
CA MET A 10 26.43 5.35 -0.80
C MET A 10 24.94 5.65 -0.61
N LYS A 11 24.58 6.62 0.26
CA LYS A 11 23.16 7.01 0.45
C LYS A 11 22.51 7.51 -0.84
N ARG A 12 23.24 8.30 -1.64
CA ARG A 12 22.73 8.78 -2.95
C ARG A 12 22.56 7.66 -3.95
N VAL A 13 23.53 6.74 -4.03
CA VAL A 13 23.45 5.59 -4.94
C VAL A 13 22.28 4.67 -4.56
N TYR A 14 22.10 4.37 -3.27
CA TYR A 14 20.94 3.61 -2.79
C TYR A 14 19.62 4.35 -3.04
N ALA A 15 19.56 5.66 -2.83
CA ALA A 15 18.36 6.46 -3.10
C ALA A 15 18.00 6.43 -4.59
N ILE A 16 18.98 6.63 -5.49
CA ILE A 16 18.76 6.60 -6.95
C ILE A 16 18.35 5.20 -7.40
N TRP A 17 19.00 4.15 -6.88
CA TRP A 17 18.64 2.78 -7.21
C TRP A 17 17.24 2.43 -6.71
N PHE A 18 16.89 2.82 -5.48
CA PHE A 18 15.55 2.63 -4.93
C PHE A 18 14.50 3.39 -5.75
N PHE A 19 14.76 4.65 -6.10
CA PHE A 19 13.84 5.42 -6.93
C PHE A 19 13.69 4.83 -8.32
N ARG A 20 14.76 4.32 -8.93
CA ARG A 20 14.68 3.73 -10.27
C ARG A 20 14.01 2.35 -10.27
N SER A 21 14.23 1.55 -9.24
CA SER A 21 13.77 0.16 -9.18
C SER A 21 12.42 -0.01 -8.49
N VAL A 22 12.08 0.83 -7.51
CA VAL A 22 10.86 0.67 -6.68
C VAL A 22 9.78 1.67 -7.06
N PHE A 23 10.15 2.91 -7.39
CA PHE A 23 9.17 3.96 -7.73
C PHE A 23 8.23 3.58 -8.89
N PRO A 24 8.67 2.94 -9.99
CA PRO A 24 7.76 2.60 -11.08
C PRO A 24 6.65 1.64 -10.64
N TYR A 25 7.00 0.63 -9.85
CA TYR A 25 6.02 -0.35 -9.34
C TYR A 25 5.03 0.32 -8.40
N VAL A 26 5.53 1.10 -7.44
CA VAL A 26 4.68 1.82 -6.47
C VAL A 26 3.78 2.84 -7.18
N PHE A 27 4.29 3.52 -8.22
CA PHE A 27 3.53 4.49 -8.99
C PHE A 27 2.39 3.82 -9.78
N VAL A 28 2.66 2.68 -10.43
CA VAL A 28 1.64 1.92 -11.15
C VAL A 28 0.57 1.41 -10.18
N GLU A 29 0.97 0.86 -9.03
CA GLU A 29 0.03 0.40 -8.00
C GLU A 29 -0.84 1.55 -7.47
N ALA A 30 -0.23 2.70 -7.18
CA ALA A 30 -0.94 3.89 -6.72
C ALA A 30 -1.93 4.40 -7.78
N ALA A 31 -1.54 4.40 -9.06
CA ALA A 31 -2.42 4.80 -10.15
C ALA A 31 -3.63 3.85 -10.31
N VAL A 32 -3.39 2.54 -10.25
CA VAL A 32 -4.45 1.52 -10.29
C VAL A 32 -5.38 1.65 -9.08
N PHE A 33 -4.83 1.84 -7.89
CA PHE A 33 -5.61 2.06 -6.67
C PHE A 33 -6.47 3.33 -6.76
N ALA A 34 -5.89 4.43 -7.22
CA ALA A 34 -6.62 5.68 -7.44
C ALA A 34 -7.76 5.52 -8.47
N ALA A 35 -7.54 4.76 -9.54
CA ALA A 35 -8.58 4.46 -10.52
C ALA A 35 -9.76 3.69 -9.91
N PHE A 36 -9.48 2.68 -9.08
CA PHE A 36 -10.54 1.96 -8.36
C PHE A 36 -11.29 2.85 -7.37
N LEU A 37 -10.58 3.68 -6.59
CA LEU A 37 -11.22 4.64 -5.69
C LEU A 37 -12.10 5.65 -6.43
N TYR A 38 -11.65 6.11 -7.60
CA TYR A 38 -12.43 7.00 -8.44
C TYR A 38 -13.73 6.33 -8.91
N LEU A 39 -13.67 5.07 -9.33
CA LEU A 39 -14.87 4.31 -9.70
C LEU A 39 -15.82 4.13 -8.51
N VAL A 40 -15.29 3.82 -7.33
CA VAL A 40 -16.10 3.74 -6.10
C VAL A 40 -16.78 5.08 -5.83
N GLY A 41 -16.05 6.20 -5.80
CA GLY A 41 -16.63 7.52 -5.55
C GLY A 41 -17.62 7.98 -6.62
N LYS A 42 -17.45 7.55 -7.88
CA LYS A 42 -18.38 7.86 -8.97
C LYS A 42 -19.70 7.09 -8.85
N TYR A 43 -19.65 5.85 -8.38
CA TYR A 43 -20.82 4.96 -8.34
C TYR A 43 -21.43 4.80 -6.94
N THR A 44 -20.77 5.29 -5.90
CA THR A 44 -21.27 5.26 -4.52
C THR A 44 -21.27 6.66 -3.93
N PHE A 45 -22.36 7.01 -3.26
CA PHE A 45 -22.44 8.24 -2.46
C PHE A 45 -21.72 7.99 -1.13
N VAL A 46 -20.40 8.20 -1.13
CA VAL A 46 -19.53 7.91 0.02
C VAL A 46 -20.01 8.62 1.30
N GLU A 47 -20.51 9.84 1.17
CA GLU A 47 -21.08 10.60 2.29
C GLU A 47 -22.26 9.86 2.94
N VAL A 48 -23.20 9.37 2.14
CA VAL A 48 -24.37 8.61 2.61
C VAL A 48 -23.94 7.27 3.23
N VAL A 49 -22.94 6.62 2.63
CA VAL A 49 -22.39 5.37 3.18
C VAL A 49 -21.76 5.62 4.55
N ILE A 50 -20.95 6.67 4.69
CA ILE A 50 -20.29 7.02 5.96
C ILE A 50 -21.33 7.40 7.01
N ASP A 51 -22.28 8.27 6.68
CA ASP A 51 -23.32 8.72 7.61
C ASP A 51 -24.21 7.55 8.08
N ASN A 52 -24.60 6.64 7.19
CA ASN A 52 -25.33 5.43 7.57
C ASN A 52 -24.48 4.48 8.41
N SER A 53 -23.20 4.29 8.05
CA SER A 53 -22.29 3.44 8.81
C SER A 53 -22.01 3.95 10.21
N THR A 54 -21.83 5.27 10.40
CA THR A 54 -21.61 5.87 11.72
C THR A 54 -22.86 5.80 12.58
N ARG A 55 -24.04 6.06 12.01
CA ARG A 55 -25.33 5.88 12.71
C ARG A 55 -25.53 4.44 13.15
N MET A 56 -25.22 3.47 12.29
CA MET A 56 -25.33 2.04 12.62
C MET A 56 -24.29 1.61 13.67
N LEU A 57 -23.05 2.10 13.59
CA LEU A 57 -22.01 1.83 14.58
C LEU A 57 -22.43 2.31 15.98
N LEU A 58 -22.97 3.53 16.06
CA LEU A 58 -23.38 4.15 17.33
C LEU A 58 -24.66 3.55 17.90
N ALA A 59 -25.58 3.09 17.03
CA ALA A 59 -26.83 2.48 17.47
C ALA A 59 -26.66 1.00 17.88
N ASN A 60 -26.01 0.19 17.04
CA ASN A 60 -25.79 -1.23 17.28
C ASN A 60 -24.54 -1.72 16.50
N PRO A 61 -23.39 -1.90 17.18
CA PRO A 61 -22.15 -2.32 16.53
C PRO A 61 -22.26 -3.65 15.76
N SER A 62 -23.09 -4.58 16.24
CA SER A 62 -23.34 -5.87 15.59
C SER A 62 -24.14 -5.74 14.29
N ALA A 63 -25.03 -4.74 14.19
CA ALA A 63 -25.82 -4.48 12.99
C ALA A 63 -24.97 -3.92 11.85
N LEU A 64 -23.78 -3.40 12.14
CA LEU A 64 -22.86 -2.90 11.12
C LEU A 64 -22.41 -4.02 10.17
N LEU A 65 -22.13 -5.22 10.68
CA LEU A 65 -21.73 -6.35 9.83
C LEU A 65 -22.84 -6.76 8.87
N LEU A 66 -24.08 -6.80 9.35
CA LEU A 66 -25.25 -7.07 8.53
C LEU A 66 -25.45 -5.99 7.47
N TYR A 67 -25.42 -4.72 7.87
CA TYR A 67 -25.51 -3.58 6.95
C TYR A 67 -24.43 -3.62 5.87
N VAL A 68 -23.17 -3.86 6.23
CA VAL A 68 -22.07 -3.95 5.27
C VAL A 68 -22.28 -5.11 4.30
N SER A 69 -22.74 -6.26 4.79
CA SER A 69 -22.98 -7.43 3.93
C SER A 69 -24.14 -7.19 2.96
N GLU A 70 -25.25 -6.60 3.41
CA GLU A 70 -26.39 -6.27 2.56
C GLU A 70 -26.06 -5.15 1.56
N ALA A 71 -25.34 -4.12 1.99
CA ALA A 71 -24.88 -3.05 1.12
C ALA A 71 -23.90 -3.57 0.05
N ALA A 72 -23.04 -4.52 0.41
CA ALA A 72 -22.13 -5.15 -0.55
C ALA A 72 -22.88 -6.00 -1.58
N ILE A 73 -23.93 -6.74 -1.19
CA ILE A 73 -24.70 -7.58 -2.11
C ILE A 73 -25.58 -6.73 -3.05
N ASN A 74 -26.19 -5.66 -2.52
CA ASN A 74 -27.13 -4.83 -3.28
C ASN A 74 -26.46 -3.73 -4.13
N THR A 75 -25.14 -3.58 -4.08
CA THR A 75 -24.42 -2.63 -4.92
C THR A 75 -24.19 -3.15 -6.33
N LYS A 76 -23.95 -2.23 -7.28
CA LYS A 76 -23.67 -2.59 -8.68
C LYS A 76 -22.41 -3.44 -8.78
N PHE A 77 -22.40 -4.40 -9.70
CA PHE A 77 -21.25 -5.28 -9.95
C PHE A 77 -19.93 -4.52 -10.18
N VAL A 78 -19.99 -3.36 -10.86
CA VAL A 78 -18.82 -2.50 -11.09
C VAL A 78 -18.21 -2.00 -9.76
N VAL A 79 -19.05 -1.68 -8.77
CA VAL A 79 -18.60 -1.23 -7.44
C VAL A 79 -17.98 -2.39 -6.67
N GLN A 80 -18.61 -3.57 -6.69
CA GLN A 80 -18.06 -4.77 -6.07
C GLN A 80 -16.68 -5.12 -6.64
N LEU A 81 -16.56 -5.13 -7.97
CA LEU A 81 -15.29 -5.39 -8.65
C LEU A 81 -14.24 -4.33 -8.30
N SER A 82 -14.64 -3.06 -8.20
CA SER A 82 -13.73 -1.97 -7.82
C SER A 82 -13.26 -2.08 -6.36
N LEU A 83 -14.14 -2.52 -5.44
CA LEU A 83 -13.80 -2.80 -4.05
C LEU A 83 -12.82 -3.96 -3.93
N VAL A 84 -13.06 -5.05 -4.65
CA VAL A 84 -12.13 -6.20 -4.69
C VAL A 84 -10.79 -5.78 -5.28
N GLY A 85 -10.80 -5.04 -6.40
CA GLY A 85 -9.59 -4.51 -7.03
C GLY A 85 -8.79 -3.59 -6.12
N ALA A 86 -9.46 -2.66 -5.43
CA ALA A 86 -8.84 -1.78 -4.45
C ALA A 86 -8.22 -2.57 -3.28
N THR A 87 -8.95 -3.56 -2.77
CA THR A 87 -8.46 -4.42 -1.67
C THR A 87 -7.24 -5.23 -2.09
N MET A 88 -7.27 -5.83 -3.28
CA MET A 88 -6.12 -6.54 -3.85
C MET A 88 -4.91 -5.61 -4.05
N ALA A 89 -5.13 -4.40 -4.56
CA ALA A 89 -4.06 -3.42 -4.75
C ALA A 89 -3.38 -3.05 -3.41
N VAL A 90 -4.16 -2.89 -2.33
CA VAL A 90 -3.62 -2.65 -0.99
C VAL A 90 -2.79 -3.84 -0.49
N ILE A 91 -3.29 -5.07 -0.66
CA ILE A 91 -2.56 -6.29 -0.27
C ILE A 91 -1.24 -6.41 -1.03
N LEU A 92 -1.26 -6.17 -2.34
CA LEU A 92 -0.06 -6.22 -3.20
C LEU A 92 0.94 -5.14 -2.81
N ALA A 93 0.49 -3.91 -2.60
CA ALA A 93 1.33 -2.82 -2.13
C ALA A 93 2.00 -3.17 -0.79
N PHE A 94 1.25 -3.74 0.15
CA PHE A 94 1.80 -4.16 1.44
C PHE A 94 2.86 -5.25 1.29
N ARG A 95 2.59 -6.25 0.44
CA ARG A 95 3.55 -7.32 0.10
C ARG A 95 4.82 -6.78 -0.55
N ASN A 96 4.69 -5.83 -1.46
CA ASN A 96 5.82 -5.23 -2.18
C ASN A 96 6.67 -4.36 -1.27
N VAL A 97 6.04 -3.57 -0.39
CA VAL A 97 6.74 -2.80 0.63
C VAL A 97 7.49 -3.71 1.59
N LEU A 98 6.86 -4.78 2.11
CA LEU A 98 7.53 -5.76 2.97
C LEU A 98 8.73 -6.41 2.27
N SER A 99 8.55 -6.81 1.01
CA SER A 99 9.61 -7.41 0.20
C SER A 99 10.77 -6.44 -0.01
N ALA A 100 10.50 -5.15 -0.26
CA ALA A 100 11.51 -4.11 -0.37
C ALA A 100 12.28 -3.91 0.95
N PHE A 101 11.59 -3.94 2.10
CA PHE A 101 12.25 -3.87 3.42
C PHE A 101 13.15 -5.08 3.69
N ILE A 102 12.71 -6.29 3.33
CA ILE A 102 13.51 -7.51 3.47
C ILE A 102 14.76 -7.42 2.59
N GLN A 103 14.62 -7.01 1.33
CA GLN A 103 15.76 -6.82 0.42
C GLN A 103 16.75 -5.78 0.95
N LEU A 104 16.27 -4.64 1.46
CA LEU A 104 17.13 -3.63 2.07
C LEU A 104 17.89 -4.15 3.29
N ARG A 105 17.25 -5.01 4.11
CA ARG A 105 17.91 -5.63 5.26
C ARG A 105 19.02 -6.60 4.82
N ILE A 106 18.75 -7.45 3.83
CA ILE A 106 19.73 -8.40 3.28
C ILE A 106 20.91 -7.66 2.66
N PHE A 107 20.67 -6.64 1.83
CA PHE A 107 21.73 -5.81 1.25
C PHE A 107 22.59 -5.12 2.33
N ARG A 108 22.00 -4.73 3.46
CA ARG A 108 22.71 -4.15 4.60
C ARG A 108 23.57 -5.19 5.34
N GLU A 109 23.12 -6.45 5.43
CA GLU A 109 23.89 -7.54 6.04
C GLU A 109 25.06 -7.96 5.15
N GLU A 110 24.86 -8.10 3.84
CA GLU A 110 25.94 -8.42 2.88
C GLU A 110 27.02 -7.33 2.81
N THR A 111 26.62 -6.05 2.85
CA THR A 111 27.60 -4.93 2.86
C THR A 111 28.36 -4.83 4.17
N ASN A 112 27.79 -5.25 5.31
CA ASN A 112 28.51 -5.33 6.58
C ASN A 112 29.46 -6.54 6.64
N LEU A 113 29.04 -7.70 6.12
CA LEU A 113 29.88 -8.90 6.04
C LEU A 113 31.11 -8.67 5.16
N LYS A 114 30.95 -8.05 3.98
CA LYS A 114 32.09 -7.67 3.14
C LYS A 114 33.05 -6.71 3.84
N ARG A 115 32.58 -5.80 4.70
CA ARG A 115 33.49 -4.94 5.48
C ARG A 115 34.23 -5.69 6.59
N GLY A 116 33.64 -6.73 7.18
CA GLY A 116 34.29 -7.53 8.22
C GLY A 116 35.39 -8.48 7.72
N VAL A 117 35.36 -8.86 6.43
CA VAL A 117 36.35 -9.77 5.82
C VAL A 117 37.58 -9.02 5.29
N PHE A 118 37.50 -7.70 5.11
CA PHE A 118 38.60 -6.85 4.62
C PHE A 118 39.37 -6.13 5.75
N TYR A 119 39.18 -6.52 7.02
CA TYR A 119 39.98 -6.07 8.17
C TYR A 119 40.72 -7.22 8.81
#